data_AF-A0A7X2MS59-F1
#
_entry.id   AF-A0A7X2MS59-F1
#
_cell.length_a   1.000
_cell.length_b   1.000
_cell.length_c   1.000
_cell.angle_alpha   90.00
_cell.angle_beta   90.00
_cell.angle_gamma   90.00
#
_symmetry.space_group_name_H-M   'P 1'
#
loop_
_entity.id
_entity.type
_entity.pdbx_description
1 polymer ?
#
loop_
_entity_poly.entity_id
_entity_poly.type
_entity_poly.pdbx_seq_one_letter_code
_entity_poly.pdbx_strand_id
1 'polypeptide(L)'
;HYGLTGWSMYALMGIALGYFSYRYNLPLTIRSALYPIFGKRIYGPIGHTVDIAAVVGTIFGIATTLGIGVVQLNYGLKVLFDIPEGLTAQAALIVLSVVIATISVTSGVDKGIRFLSELNVIMALGLILFVLFFGNTEFLLNALVLNVGDYINRFMGMTLNTFAFDRPTQWMNSWTLFFWAWWVAWSPFVGLFLARISRGRTIREFVLGTLIIPFTFTLLWLSVFGNAALYQIIHGNTEFAQEVMNHAERGFYSLLAQYPAFKLSASVATITGMLFYVTSALSLN
;
A
#
# COMPACT_ATOMS: atom_id res chain seq x y z
N HIS A 1 0.25 2.55 -11.79
CA HIS A 1 0.09 3.33 -10.55
C HIS A 1 0.91 2.80 -9.37
N TYR A 2 1.03 1.49 -9.18
CA TYR A 2 1.74 0.88 -8.03
C TYR A 2 3.14 0.34 -8.38
N GLY A 3 3.87 1.06 -9.22
CA GLY A 3 5.14 0.62 -9.76
C GLY A 3 6.33 1.47 -9.31
N LEU A 4 7.40 1.42 -10.11
CA LEU A 4 8.65 2.14 -9.88
C LEU A 4 8.44 3.66 -9.65
N THR A 5 7.44 4.28 -10.28
CA THR A 5 7.14 5.70 -10.11
C THR A 5 6.85 6.08 -8.66
N GLY A 6 6.00 5.33 -7.96
CA GLY A 6 5.67 5.58 -6.55
C GLY A 6 6.86 5.29 -5.64
N TRP A 7 7.46 4.10 -5.79
CA TRP A 7 8.62 3.67 -4.99
C TRP A 7 9.84 4.57 -5.17
N SER A 8 10.01 5.21 -6.33
CA SER A 8 11.09 6.17 -6.57
C SER A 8 11.00 7.41 -5.69
N MET A 9 9.79 7.87 -5.33
CA MET A 9 9.64 8.99 -4.39
C MET A 9 10.10 8.61 -3.00
N TYR A 10 9.76 7.39 -2.56
CA TYR A 10 10.19 6.87 -1.26
C TYR A 10 11.69 6.64 -1.22
N ALA A 11 12.26 6.12 -2.31
CA ALA A 11 13.70 5.97 -2.45
C ALA A 11 14.40 7.34 -2.39
N LEU A 12 13.91 8.33 -3.14
CA LEU A 12 14.47 9.69 -3.13
C LEU A 12 14.45 10.29 -1.72
N MET A 13 13.30 10.22 -1.03
CA MET A 13 13.16 10.73 0.32
C MET A 13 14.05 9.98 1.31
N GLY A 14 14.08 8.65 1.25
CA GLY A 14 14.90 7.83 2.13
C GLY A 14 16.41 8.03 1.94
N ILE A 15 16.87 8.25 0.71
CA ILE A 15 18.26 8.62 0.44
C ILE A 15 18.57 9.98 1.05
N ALA A 16 17.73 10.98 0.82
CA ALA A 16 17.95 12.33 1.34
C ALA A 16 18.08 12.30 2.87
N LEU A 17 17.14 11.67 3.56
CA LEU A 17 17.15 11.56 5.02
C LEU A 17 18.32 10.72 5.51
N GLY A 18 18.52 9.52 4.96
CA GLY A 18 19.59 8.62 5.37
C GLY A 18 20.98 9.23 5.16
N TYR A 19 21.19 9.92 4.04
CA TYR A 19 22.46 10.57 3.74
C TYR A 19 22.76 11.70 4.72
N PHE A 20 21.85 12.66 4.89
CA PHE A 20 22.11 13.79 5.79
C PHE A 20 22.17 13.39 7.26
N SER A 21 21.38 12.41 7.69
CA SER A 21 21.42 11.98 9.07
C SER A 21 22.62 11.10 9.40
N TYR A 22 22.99 10.15 8.54
CA TYR A 22 24.08 9.22 8.86
C TYR A 22 25.45 9.68 8.36
N ARG A 23 25.53 10.48 7.28
CA ARG A 23 26.81 10.99 6.75
C ARG A 23 27.17 12.37 7.30
N TYR A 24 26.18 13.26 7.48
CA TYR A 24 26.38 14.62 8.00
C TYR A 24 26.03 14.77 9.48
N ASN A 25 25.64 13.68 10.15
CA ASN A 25 25.30 13.65 11.57
C ASN A 25 24.20 14.66 11.96
N LEU A 26 23.23 14.87 11.05
CA LEU A 26 22.06 15.71 11.30
C LEU A 26 20.92 14.90 11.93
N PRO A 27 19.99 15.55 12.64
CA PRO A 27 18.80 14.87 13.17
C PRO A 27 18.03 14.13 12.07
N LEU A 28 17.45 12.98 12.39
CA LEU A 28 16.64 12.20 11.45
C LEU A 28 15.23 12.77 11.33
N THR A 29 15.14 13.94 10.69
CA THR A 29 13.94 14.75 10.49
C THR A 29 13.87 15.26 9.05
N ILE A 30 12.68 15.58 8.55
CA ILE A 30 12.47 15.96 7.14
C ILE A 30 13.23 17.24 6.78
N ARG A 31 13.22 18.23 7.68
CA ARG A 31 14.00 19.47 7.52
C ARG A 31 15.50 19.24 7.26
N SER A 32 16.09 18.14 7.73
CA SER A 32 17.53 17.86 7.57
C SER A 32 17.90 17.62 6.11
N ALA A 33 16.97 17.10 5.30
CA ALA A 33 17.16 16.94 3.86
C ALA A 33 17.39 18.26 3.12
N LEU A 34 16.96 19.39 3.72
CA LEU A 34 17.08 20.73 3.13
C LEU A 34 18.32 21.50 3.57
N TYR A 35 19.16 20.90 4.42
CA TYR A 35 20.39 21.52 4.91
C TYR A 35 21.32 22.04 3.79
N PRO A 36 21.51 21.34 2.64
CA PRO A 36 22.35 21.86 1.56
C PRO A 36 21.86 23.18 0.95
N ILE A 37 20.56 23.44 1.01
CA ILE A 37 19.93 24.60 0.37
C ILE A 37 19.85 25.76 1.36
N PHE A 38 19.42 25.48 2.59
CA PHE A 38 19.12 26.53 3.58
C PHE A 38 20.12 26.60 4.74
N GLY A 39 21.10 25.70 4.80
CA GLY A 39 22.10 25.63 5.86
C GLY A 39 21.45 25.58 7.24
N LYS A 40 21.94 26.40 8.18
CA LYS A 40 21.39 26.48 9.55
C LYS A 40 19.97 27.06 9.62
N ARG A 41 19.40 27.61 8.55
CA ARG A 41 18.01 28.14 8.55
C ARG A 41 16.96 27.04 8.68
N ILE A 42 17.34 25.76 8.52
CA ILE A 42 16.45 24.63 8.78
C ILE A 42 15.99 24.55 10.25
N TYR A 43 16.69 25.19 11.18
CA TYR A 43 16.28 25.28 12.59
C TYR A 43 15.26 26.40 12.85
N GLY A 44 14.88 27.14 11.81
CA GLY A 44 13.90 28.23 11.89
C GLY A 44 12.58 27.93 11.16
N PRO A 45 11.82 28.97 10.78
CA PRO A 45 10.48 28.83 10.20
C PRO A 45 10.42 27.91 8.98
N ILE A 46 11.42 27.95 8.09
CA ILE A 46 11.45 27.13 6.86
C ILE A 46 11.42 25.63 7.20
N GLY A 47 12.23 25.20 8.17
CA GLY A 47 12.23 23.79 8.59
C GLY A 47 10.96 23.40 9.33
N HIS A 48 10.39 24.30 10.13
CA HIS A 48 9.11 24.07 10.81
C HIS A 48 7.96 23.87 9.82
N THR A 49 7.87 24.72 8.79
CA THR A 49 6.85 24.59 7.75
C THR A 49 6.93 23.25 7.03
N VAL A 50 8.14 22.78 6.70
CA VAL A 50 8.33 21.52 5.98
C VAL A 50 7.99 20.32 6.87
N ASP A 51 8.41 20.33 8.13
CA ASP A 51 8.04 19.26 9.07
C ASP A 51 6.52 19.23 9.32
N ILE A 52 5.87 20.39 9.46
CA ILE A 52 4.40 20.47 9.58
C ILE A 52 3.73 19.90 8.33
N ALA A 53 4.17 20.30 7.14
CA ALA A 53 3.62 19.77 5.89
C ALA A 53 3.81 18.25 5.78
N ALA A 54 4.97 17.73 6.21
CA ALA A 54 5.24 16.30 6.22
C ALA A 54 4.35 15.54 7.20
N VAL A 55 4.12 16.07 8.41
CA VAL A 55 3.22 15.48 9.40
C VAL A 55 1.78 15.48 8.88
N VAL A 56 1.30 16.61 8.35
CA VAL A 56 -0.04 16.73 7.78
C VAL A 56 -0.23 15.76 6.61
N GLY A 57 0.74 15.70 5.69
CA GLY A 57 0.71 14.75 4.57
C GLY A 57 0.65 13.29 5.05
N THR A 58 1.45 12.94 6.06
CA THR A 58 1.46 11.60 6.65
C THR A 58 0.11 11.25 7.26
N ILE A 59 -0.49 12.17 8.03
CA ILE A 59 -1.82 11.98 8.64
C ILE A 59 -2.88 11.70 7.58
N PHE A 60 -2.95 12.53 6.53
CA PHE A 60 -3.91 12.33 5.44
C PHE A 60 -3.66 11.02 4.68
N GLY A 61 -2.40 10.71 4.37
CA GLY A 61 -2.04 9.47 3.69
C GLY A 61 -2.49 8.23 4.47
N ILE A 62 -2.25 8.21 5.78
CA ILE A 62 -2.64 7.10 6.65
C ILE A 62 -4.16 7.04 6.78
N ALA A 63 -4.82 8.19 7.01
CA ALA A 63 -6.28 8.26 7.12
C ALA A 63 -6.99 7.72 5.86
N THR A 64 -6.50 8.04 4.66
CA THR A 64 -7.04 7.47 3.40
C THR A 64 -6.86 5.96 3.34
N THR A 65 -5.69 5.44 3.73
CA THR A 65 -5.39 4.00 3.67
C THR A 65 -6.25 3.21 4.66
N LEU A 66 -6.39 3.73 5.89
CA LEU A 66 -7.28 3.17 6.91
C LEU A 66 -8.75 3.27 6.46
N GLY A 67 -9.17 4.39 5.87
CA GLY A 67 -10.53 4.53 5.32
C GLY A 67 -10.86 3.47 4.26
N ILE A 68 -9.96 3.20 3.32
CA ILE A 68 -10.14 2.13 2.32
C ILE A 68 -10.16 0.75 3.00
N GLY A 69 -9.22 0.51 3.92
CA GLY A 69 -9.11 -0.77 4.61
C GLY A 69 -10.32 -1.11 5.47
N VAL A 70 -10.91 -0.15 6.17
CA VAL A 70 -12.03 -0.42 7.10
C VAL A 70 -13.30 -0.84 6.37
N VAL A 71 -13.57 -0.25 5.20
CA VAL A 71 -14.75 -0.61 4.40
C VAL A 71 -14.60 -2.05 3.88
N GLN A 72 -13.41 -2.41 3.37
CA GLN A 72 -13.11 -3.77 2.94
C GLN A 72 -13.19 -4.77 4.11
N LEU A 73 -12.66 -4.42 5.29
CA LEU A 73 -12.74 -5.26 6.49
C LEU A 73 -14.16 -5.44 7.00
N ASN A 74 -14.99 -4.40 6.93
CA ASN A 74 -16.40 -4.51 7.30
C ASN A 74 -17.12 -5.52 6.40
N TYR A 75 -16.83 -5.54 5.09
CA TYR A 75 -17.38 -6.58 4.21
C TYR A 75 -16.85 -7.97 4.56
N GLY A 76 -15.56 -8.10 4.91
CA GLY A 76 -15.00 -9.34 5.46
C GLY A 76 -15.76 -9.86 6.68
N LEU A 77 -16.11 -8.97 7.62
CA LEU A 77 -16.94 -9.31 8.77
C LEU A 77 -18.34 -9.74 8.38
N LYS A 78 -18.96 -9.11 7.37
CA LYS A 78 -20.27 -9.50 6.86
C LYS A 78 -20.24 -10.93 6.32
N VAL A 79 -19.31 -11.25 5.44
CA VAL A 79 -19.29 -12.57 4.78
C VAL A 79 -18.89 -13.71 5.73
N LEU A 80 -18.18 -13.41 6.83
CA LEU A 80 -17.74 -14.40 7.82
C LEU A 80 -18.69 -14.55 9.01
N PHE A 81 -19.27 -13.45 9.48
CA PHE A 81 -20.00 -13.38 10.75
C PHE A 81 -21.38 -12.73 10.63
N ASP A 82 -21.84 -12.42 9.41
CA ASP A 82 -23.12 -11.76 9.12
C ASP A 82 -23.28 -10.38 9.79
N ILE A 83 -22.16 -9.72 10.11
CA ILE A 83 -22.16 -8.36 10.67
C ILE A 83 -22.52 -7.36 9.56
N PRO A 84 -23.57 -6.53 9.72
CA PRO A 84 -23.97 -5.58 8.67
C PRO A 84 -22.87 -4.59 8.27
N GLU A 85 -22.87 -4.23 6.99
CA GLU A 85 -22.08 -3.10 6.49
C GLU A 85 -22.67 -1.78 6.99
N GLY A 86 -21.80 -0.84 7.38
CA GLY A 86 -22.22 0.51 7.68
C GLY A 86 -21.29 1.23 8.66
N LEU A 87 -21.62 2.50 8.91
CA LEU A 87 -20.82 3.39 9.74
C LEU A 87 -20.59 2.84 11.15
N THR A 88 -21.55 2.13 11.73
CA THR A 88 -21.42 1.53 13.07
C THR A 88 -20.30 0.49 13.13
N ALA A 89 -20.28 -0.45 12.17
CA ALA A 89 -19.26 -1.50 12.12
C ALA A 89 -17.88 -0.92 11.77
N GLN A 90 -17.83 0.04 10.85
CA GLN A 90 -16.60 0.75 10.50
C GLN A 90 -16.03 1.55 11.68
N ALA A 91 -16.87 2.30 12.40
CA ALA A 91 -16.46 3.03 13.60
C ALA A 91 -15.96 2.09 14.69
N ALA A 92 -16.63 0.95 14.91
CA ALA A 92 -16.18 -0.07 15.86
C ALA A 92 -14.80 -0.65 15.48
N LEU A 93 -14.57 -0.95 14.20
CA LEU A 93 -13.28 -1.41 13.69
C LEU A 93 -12.16 -0.37 13.89
N ILE A 94 -12.45 0.91 13.63
CA ILE A 94 -11.50 2.01 13.87
C ILE A 94 -11.15 2.09 15.36
N VAL A 95 -12.16 2.14 16.24
CA VAL A 95 -11.95 2.22 17.69
C VAL A 95 -11.15 1.02 18.20
N LEU A 96 -11.51 -0.19 17.77
CA LEU A 96 -10.78 -1.41 18.12
C LEU A 96 -9.31 -1.32 17.71
N SER A 97 -9.04 -0.86 16.50
CA SER A 97 -7.68 -0.75 15.98
C SER A 97 -6.86 0.31 16.73
N VAL A 98 -7.47 1.43 17.10
CA VAL A 98 -6.84 2.45 17.95
C VAL A 98 -6.51 1.89 19.34
N VAL A 99 -7.43 1.13 19.94
CA VAL A 99 -7.20 0.47 21.23
C VAL A 99 -6.04 -0.52 21.14
N ILE A 100 -6.03 -1.39 20.12
CA ILE A 100 -4.94 -2.36 19.91
C ILE A 100 -3.60 -1.64 19.69
N ALA A 101 -3.59 -0.59 18.85
CA ALA A 101 -2.39 0.19 18.60
C ALA A 101 -1.86 0.84 19.89
N THR A 102 -2.75 1.42 20.70
CA THR A 102 -2.40 2.05 21.99
C THR A 102 -1.82 1.06 22.99
N ILE A 103 -2.42 -0.13 23.11
CA ILE A 103 -1.93 -1.20 23.99
C ILE A 103 -0.55 -1.65 23.52
N SER A 104 -0.37 -1.90 22.24
CA SER A 104 0.89 -2.41 21.69
C SER A 104 2.04 -1.40 21.83
N VAL A 105 1.76 -0.09 21.73
CA VAL A 105 2.76 0.97 21.97
C VAL A 105 3.13 1.06 23.46
N THR A 106 2.15 1.02 24.35
CA THR A 106 2.39 1.16 25.80
C THR A 106 3.02 -0.07 26.45
N SER A 107 2.83 -1.26 25.85
CA SER A 107 3.37 -2.53 26.37
C SER A 107 4.78 -2.89 25.86
N GLY A 108 5.35 -2.14 24.90
CA GLY A 108 6.71 -2.39 24.38
C GLY A 108 6.86 -3.74 23.65
N VAL A 109 5.80 -4.22 23.00
CA VAL A 109 5.76 -5.56 22.37
C VAL A 109 6.43 -5.55 20.99
N ASP A 110 7.69 -5.15 20.91
CA ASP A 110 8.45 -5.09 19.65
C ASP A 110 8.58 -6.47 18.99
N LYS A 111 8.73 -7.53 19.80
CA LYS A 111 8.85 -8.91 19.29
C LYS A 111 7.53 -9.43 18.69
N GLY A 112 6.39 -9.05 19.26
CA GLY A 112 5.09 -9.49 18.77
C GLY A 112 4.74 -8.85 17.43
N ILE A 113 5.03 -7.55 17.26
CA ILE A 113 4.80 -6.84 15.99
C ILE A 113 5.60 -7.49 14.86
N ARG A 114 6.88 -7.84 15.10
CA ARG A 114 7.71 -8.50 14.10
C ARG A 114 7.12 -9.84 13.66
N PHE A 115 6.76 -10.71 14.61
CA PHE A 115 6.15 -12.00 14.31
C PHE A 115 4.83 -11.85 13.54
N LEU A 116 3.96 -10.93 13.96
CA LEU A 116 2.70 -10.65 13.28
C LEU A 116 2.93 -10.15 11.86
N SER A 117 3.94 -9.29 11.63
CA SER A 117 4.28 -8.78 10.30
C SER A 117 4.84 -9.88 9.39
N GLU A 118 5.72 -10.75 9.90
CA GLU A 118 6.26 -11.90 9.15
C GLU A 118 5.14 -12.91 8.81
N LEU A 119 4.27 -13.23 9.76
CA LEU A 119 3.09 -14.07 9.53
C LEU A 119 2.16 -13.47 8.48
N ASN A 120 1.95 -12.15 8.52
CA ASN A 120 1.10 -11.44 7.57
C ASN A 120 1.62 -11.56 6.13
N VAL A 121 2.94 -11.43 5.92
CA VAL A 121 3.56 -11.65 4.61
C VAL A 121 3.36 -13.09 4.14
N ILE A 122 3.53 -14.07 5.02
CA ILE A 122 3.33 -15.49 4.68
C ILE A 122 1.87 -15.76 4.30
N MET A 123 0.90 -15.21 5.04
CA MET A 123 -0.52 -15.35 4.72
C MET A 123 -0.88 -14.69 3.39
N ALA A 124 -0.35 -13.50 3.11
CA ALA A 124 -0.55 -12.82 1.82
C ALA A 124 0.03 -13.63 0.65
N LEU A 125 1.24 -14.19 0.81
CA LEU A 125 1.82 -15.11 -0.18
C LEU A 125 0.99 -16.38 -0.32
N GLY A 126 0.47 -16.92 0.78
CA GLY A 126 -0.45 -18.05 0.78
C GLY A 126 -1.72 -17.77 -0.02
N LEU A 127 -2.30 -16.57 0.10
CA LEU A 127 -3.45 -16.15 -0.70
C LEU A 127 -3.13 -16.04 -2.19
N ILE A 128 -1.94 -15.51 -2.55
CA ILE A 128 -1.47 -15.48 -3.94
C ILE A 128 -1.37 -16.91 -4.49
N LEU A 129 -0.70 -17.80 -3.77
CA LEU A 129 -0.52 -19.19 -4.20
C LEU A 129 -1.86 -19.93 -4.29
N PHE A 130 -2.77 -19.67 -3.35
CA PHE A 130 -4.12 -20.23 -3.36
C PHE A 130 -4.87 -19.85 -4.64
N VAL A 131 -4.97 -18.55 -4.98
CA VAL A 131 -5.64 -18.11 -6.21
C VAL A 131 -4.91 -18.61 -7.46
N LEU A 132 -3.57 -18.67 -7.43
CA LEU A 132 -2.77 -19.16 -8.55
C LEU A 132 -3.06 -20.63 -8.88
N PHE A 133 -3.10 -21.51 -7.86
CA PHE A 133 -3.24 -22.95 -8.06
C PHE A 133 -4.69 -23.43 -8.14
N PHE A 134 -5.62 -22.77 -7.45
CA PHE A 134 -7.05 -23.10 -7.54
C PHE A 134 -7.76 -22.35 -8.68
N GLY A 135 -7.08 -21.40 -9.32
CA GLY A 135 -7.54 -20.72 -10.53
C GLY A 135 -7.00 -21.37 -11.79
N ASN A 136 -7.14 -20.68 -12.93
CA ASN A 136 -6.48 -21.10 -14.16
C ASN A 136 -4.99 -20.70 -14.11
N THR A 137 -4.15 -21.62 -13.60
CA THR A 137 -2.72 -21.37 -13.39
C THR A 137 -1.98 -20.98 -14.67
N GLU A 138 -2.26 -21.68 -15.78
CA GLU A 138 -1.64 -21.38 -17.08
C GLU A 138 -1.95 -19.95 -17.51
N PHE A 139 -3.23 -19.57 -17.46
CA PHE A 139 -3.66 -18.22 -17.77
C PHE A 139 -2.99 -17.18 -16.87
N LEU A 140 -2.96 -17.39 -15.56
CA LEU A 140 -2.40 -16.42 -14.60
C LEU A 140 -0.89 -16.24 -14.77
N LEU A 141 -0.14 -17.31 -15.06
CA LEU A 141 1.30 -17.22 -15.33
C LEU A 141 1.57 -16.53 -16.68
N ASN A 142 0.82 -16.86 -17.73
CA ASN A 142 0.93 -16.17 -19.02
C ASN A 142 0.58 -14.68 -18.89
N ALA A 143 -0.48 -14.37 -18.14
CA ALA A 143 -0.91 -13.00 -17.90
C ALA A 143 0.13 -12.22 -17.08
N LEU A 144 0.78 -12.82 -16.08
CA LEU A 144 1.88 -12.19 -15.33
C LEU A 144 3.04 -11.79 -16.27
N VAL A 145 3.45 -12.67 -17.18
CA VAL A 145 4.49 -12.36 -18.19
C VAL A 145 4.03 -11.20 -19.08
N LEU A 146 2.77 -11.23 -19.53
CA LEU A 146 2.18 -10.15 -20.31
C LEU A 146 2.17 -8.82 -19.54
N ASN A 147 1.76 -8.81 -18.27
CA ASN A 147 1.74 -7.60 -17.45
C ASN A 147 3.14 -6.98 -17.29
N VAL A 148 4.18 -7.81 -17.17
CA VAL A 148 5.57 -7.33 -17.16
C VAL A 148 5.93 -6.66 -18.48
N GLY A 149 5.64 -7.33 -19.60
CA GLY A 149 5.89 -6.80 -20.95
C GLY A 149 5.16 -5.47 -21.17
N ASP A 150 3.87 -5.42 -20.83
CA ASP A 150 3.02 -4.23 -20.94
C ASP A 150 3.51 -3.09 -20.05
N TYR A 151 3.90 -3.39 -18.81
CA TYR A 151 4.42 -2.39 -17.89
C TYR A 151 5.66 -1.72 -18.47
N ILE A 152 6.62 -2.51 -18.98
CA ILE A 152 7.87 -2.00 -19.58
C ILE A 152 7.55 -1.22 -20.86
N ASN A 153 6.76 -1.79 -21.76
CA ASN A 153 6.45 -1.19 -23.06
C ASN A 153 5.73 0.16 -22.92
N ARG A 154 4.77 0.24 -21.99
CA ARG A 154 3.92 1.43 -21.82
C ARG A 154 4.47 2.43 -20.81
N PHE A 155 5.56 2.11 -20.10
CA PHE A 155 6.05 2.90 -18.97
C PHE A 155 6.25 4.39 -19.32
N MET A 156 7.06 4.68 -20.33
CA MET A 156 7.38 6.06 -20.71
C MET A 156 6.15 6.80 -21.24
N GLY A 157 5.38 6.14 -22.12
CA GLY A 157 4.18 6.72 -22.70
C GLY A 157 3.15 7.08 -21.63
N MET A 158 2.87 6.18 -20.68
CA MET A 158 1.94 6.45 -19.58
C MET A 158 2.45 7.48 -18.59
N THR A 159 3.77 7.51 -18.32
CA THR A 159 4.37 8.46 -17.37
C THR A 159 4.31 9.90 -17.88
N LEU A 160 4.47 10.10 -19.19
CA LEU A 160 4.46 11.42 -19.82
C LEU A 160 3.08 11.82 -20.37
N ASN A 161 2.08 10.95 -20.26
CA ASN A 161 0.75 11.23 -20.82
C ASN A 161 -0.02 12.24 -19.95
N THR A 162 -0.11 13.47 -20.46
CA THR A 162 -0.89 14.56 -19.85
C THR A 162 -2.31 14.67 -20.40
N PHE A 163 -2.67 13.84 -21.38
CA PHE A 163 -3.96 13.86 -22.07
C PHE A 163 -4.30 15.25 -22.65
N ALA A 164 -3.38 15.84 -23.40
CA ALA A 164 -3.49 17.22 -23.89
C ALA A 164 -4.67 17.48 -24.84
N PHE A 165 -5.11 16.48 -25.60
CA PHE A 165 -6.15 16.63 -26.63
C PHE A 165 -7.52 16.10 -26.19
N ASP A 166 -7.56 15.07 -25.33
CA ASP A 166 -8.79 14.50 -24.77
C ASP A 166 -8.52 14.09 -23.33
N ARG A 167 -8.95 14.92 -22.38
CA ARG A 167 -8.59 14.81 -20.97
C ARG A 167 -9.69 14.12 -20.16
N PRO A 168 -9.53 12.84 -19.77
CA PRO A 168 -10.52 12.11 -18.99
C PRO A 168 -10.44 12.53 -17.51
N THR A 169 -10.88 13.74 -17.20
CA THR A 169 -10.64 14.43 -15.91
C THR A 169 -11.11 13.61 -14.72
N GLN A 170 -12.30 13.01 -14.79
CA GLN A 170 -12.83 12.19 -13.70
C GLN A 170 -11.95 10.96 -13.44
N TRP A 171 -11.64 10.19 -14.48
CA TRP A 171 -10.76 9.02 -14.36
C TRP A 171 -9.36 9.43 -13.85
N MET A 172 -8.81 10.51 -14.38
CA MET A 172 -7.48 10.97 -13.98
C MET A 172 -7.44 11.42 -12.52
N ASN A 173 -8.51 12.06 -12.03
CA ASN A 173 -8.65 12.42 -10.62
C ASN A 173 -8.80 11.17 -9.73
N SER A 174 -9.64 10.22 -10.12
CA SER A 174 -9.91 8.99 -9.34
C SER A 174 -8.75 7.99 -9.34
N TRP A 175 -7.86 8.04 -10.35
CA TRP A 175 -6.75 7.11 -10.51
C TRP A 175 -5.41 7.84 -10.45
N THR A 176 -4.94 8.35 -11.59
CA THR A 176 -3.56 8.84 -11.72
C THR A 176 -3.21 9.90 -10.69
N LEU A 177 -3.96 10.99 -10.62
CA LEU A 177 -3.68 12.09 -9.69
C LEU A 177 -3.92 11.69 -8.24
N PHE A 178 -4.94 10.88 -7.94
CA PHE A 178 -5.14 10.31 -6.61
C PHE A 178 -3.91 9.53 -6.14
N PHE A 179 -3.41 8.59 -6.95
CA PHE A 179 -2.23 7.80 -6.59
C PHE A 179 -0.98 8.67 -6.48
N TRP A 180 -0.75 9.63 -7.38
CA TRP A 180 0.38 10.56 -7.27
C TRP A 180 0.32 11.35 -5.96
N ALA A 181 -0.83 11.93 -5.62
CA ALA A 181 -1.01 12.66 -4.36
C ALA A 181 -0.80 11.75 -3.13
N TRP A 182 -1.31 10.52 -3.19
CA TRP A 182 -1.17 9.54 -2.11
C TRP A 182 0.30 9.11 -1.91
N TRP A 183 1.04 8.81 -2.98
CA TRP A 183 2.48 8.52 -2.91
C TRP A 183 3.27 9.70 -2.34
N VAL A 184 2.97 10.94 -2.76
CA VAL A 184 3.62 12.14 -2.22
C VAL A 184 3.33 12.31 -0.72
N ALA A 185 2.08 12.16 -0.31
CA ALA A 185 1.65 12.30 1.08
C ALA A 185 2.35 11.30 2.02
N TRP A 186 2.56 10.06 1.56
CA TRP A 186 3.27 9.01 2.31
C TRP A 186 4.80 9.12 2.27
N SER A 187 5.35 9.87 1.32
CA SER A 187 6.80 9.89 1.09
C SER A 187 7.64 10.28 2.30
N PRO A 188 7.26 11.25 3.17
CA PRO A 188 8.07 11.59 4.34
C PRO A 188 8.15 10.42 5.32
N PHE A 189 7.00 9.76 5.57
CA PHE A 189 6.89 8.66 6.50
C PHE A 189 7.68 7.42 6.02
N VAL A 190 7.42 6.98 4.79
CA VAL A 190 8.11 5.80 4.24
C VAL A 190 9.59 6.07 4.04
N GLY A 191 9.96 7.26 3.57
CA GLY A 191 11.36 7.66 3.42
C GLY A 191 12.10 7.61 4.77
N LEU A 192 11.47 8.10 5.84
CA LEU A 192 12.04 8.02 7.19
C LEU A 192 12.23 6.57 7.66
N PHE A 193 11.21 5.72 7.48
CA PHE A 193 11.29 4.31 7.81
C PHE A 193 12.41 3.60 7.04
N LEU A 194 12.46 3.79 5.71
CA LEU A 194 13.48 3.22 4.85
C LEU A 194 14.89 3.68 5.24
N ALA A 195 15.06 4.96 5.57
CA ALA A 195 16.34 5.48 6.07
C ALA A 195 16.75 4.76 7.36
N ARG A 196 15.85 4.62 8.34
CA ARG A 196 16.12 3.96 9.63
C ARG A 196 16.64 2.54 9.46
N ILE A 197 15.97 1.73 8.64
CA ILE A 197 16.31 0.31 8.47
C ILE A 197 17.49 0.06 7.53
N SER A 198 17.97 1.10 6.84
CA SER A 198 19.02 0.98 5.81
C SER A 198 20.37 1.56 6.22
N ARG A 199 20.58 1.81 7.51
CA ARG A 199 21.85 2.32 8.04
C ARG A 199 23.01 1.38 7.66
N GLY A 200 24.05 1.93 7.04
CA GLY A 200 25.24 1.19 6.62
C GLY A 200 25.16 0.53 5.23
N ARG A 201 24.02 0.66 4.53
CA ARG A 201 23.90 0.23 3.12
C ARG A 201 24.49 1.27 2.17
N THR A 202 25.01 0.81 1.04
CA THR A 202 25.36 1.70 -0.07
C THR A 202 24.09 2.28 -0.71
N ILE A 203 24.20 3.46 -1.34
CA ILE A 203 23.08 4.06 -2.06
C ILE A 203 22.55 3.12 -3.15
N ARG A 204 23.44 2.35 -3.81
CA ARG A 204 23.06 1.37 -4.84
C ARG A 204 22.18 0.26 -4.27
N GLU A 205 22.60 -0.36 -3.17
CA GLU A 205 21.82 -1.41 -2.50
C GLU A 205 20.47 -0.88 -2.01
N PHE A 206 20.46 0.34 -1.45
CA PHE A 206 19.24 1.01 -1.02
C PHE A 206 18.26 1.19 -2.18
N VAL A 207 18.70 1.82 -3.27
CA VAL A 207 17.86 2.09 -4.45
C VAL A 207 17.31 0.80 -5.03
N LEU A 208 18.16 -0.20 -5.27
CA LEU A 208 17.74 -1.47 -5.85
C LEU A 208 16.77 -2.21 -4.92
N GLY A 209 17.06 -2.27 -3.62
CA GLY A 209 16.19 -2.93 -2.64
C GLY A 209 14.82 -2.27 -2.54
N THR A 210 14.78 -0.94 -2.41
CA THR A 210 13.53 -0.17 -2.29
C THR A 210 12.68 -0.22 -3.55
N LEU A 211 13.29 -0.24 -4.74
CA LEU A 211 12.54 -0.27 -6.00
C LEU A 211 12.09 -1.66 -6.39
N ILE A 212 12.92 -2.70 -6.22
CA ILE A 212 12.67 -4.02 -6.80
C ILE A 212 11.81 -4.89 -5.88
N ILE A 213 12.14 -4.96 -4.59
CA ILE A 213 11.48 -5.90 -3.66
C ILE A 213 9.98 -5.61 -3.57
N PRO A 214 9.54 -4.37 -3.29
CA PRO A 214 8.12 -4.10 -3.16
C PRO A 214 7.39 -4.14 -4.49
N PHE A 215 8.03 -3.66 -5.57
CA PHE A 215 7.45 -3.73 -6.92
C PHE A 215 7.17 -5.17 -7.34
N THR A 216 8.08 -6.11 -7.05
CA THR A 216 7.89 -7.53 -7.37
C THR A 216 6.67 -8.09 -6.64
N PHE A 217 6.53 -7.80 -5.35
CA PHE A 217 5.36 -8.23 -4.58
C PHE A 217 4.06 -7.62 -5.15
N THR A 218 4.05 -6.32 -5.44
CA THR A 218 2.88 -5.64 -6.02
C THR A 218 2.52 -6.17 -7.39
N LEU A 219 3.51 -6.42 -8.25
CA LEU A 219 3.33 -7.01 -9.57
C LEU A 219 2.68 -8.39 -9.44
N LEU A 220 3.19 -9.26 -8.56
CA LEU A 220 2.62 -10.59 -8.33
C LEU A 220 1.18 -10.49 -7.81
N TRP A 221 0.93 -9.65 -6.80
CA TRP A 221 -0.39 -9.47 -6.23
C TRP A 221 -1.41 -8.98 -7.27
N LEU A 222 -1.11 -7.88 -7.96
CA LEU A 222 -2.02 -7.29 -8.94
C LEU A 222 -2.21 -8.19 -10.15
N SER A 223 -1.17 -8.89 -10.61
CA SER A 223 -1.30 -9.80 -11.75
C SER A 223 -2.12 -11.02 -11.38
N VAL A 224 -1.92 -11.63 -10.22
CA VAL A 224 -2.70 -12.82 -9.83
C VAL A 224 -4.16 -12.46 -9.55
N PHE A 225 -4.44 -11.51 -8.66
CA PHE A 225 -5.81 -11.17 -8.30
C PHE A 225 -6.54 -10.40 -9.41
N GLY A 226 -5.86 -9.46 -10.07
CA GLY A 226 -6.45 -8.65 -11.13
C GLY A 226 -6.81 -9.50 -12.35
N ASN A 227 -5.91 -10.38 -12.82
CA ASN A 227 -6.23 -11.26 -13.93
C ASN A 227 -7.23 -12.35 -13.53
N ALA A 228 -7.21 -12.85 -12.28
CA ALA A 228 -8.24 -13.75 -11.79
C ALA A 228 -9.64 -13.11 -11.85
N ALA A 229 -9.77 -11.84 -11.48
CA ALA A 229 -11.02 -11.09 -11.61
C ALA A 229 -11.40 -10.89 -13.10
N LEU A 230 -10.45 -10.49 -13.95
CA LEU A 230 -10.70 -10.35 -15.39
C LEU A 230 -11.13 -11.67 -16.03
N TYR A 231 -10.52 -12.79 -15.63
CA TYR A 231 -10.88 -14.12 -16.10
C TYR A 231 -12.36 -14.41 -15.87
N GLN A 232 -12.89 -14.11 -14.68
CA GLN A 232 -14.32 -14.28 -14.39
C GLN A 232 -15.19 -13.46 -15.34
N ILE A 233 -14.83 -12.19 -15.55
CA ILE A 233 -15.62 -11.26 -16.36
C ILE A 233 -15.62 -11.66 -17.84
N ILE A 234 -14.45 -11.97 -18.42
CA ILE A 234 -14.33 -12.32 -19.84
C ILE A 234 -14.95 -13.70 -20.16
N HIS A 235 -15.08 -14.58 -19.15
CA HIS A 235 -15.79 -15.86 -19.28
C HIS A 235 -17.28 -15.76 -18.94
N GLY A 236 -17.84 -14.55 -18.86
CA GLY A 236 -19.28 -14.33 -18.81
C GLY A 236 -19.87 -14.20 -17.40
N ASN A 237 -19.08 -14.05 -16.34
CA ASN A 237 -19.59 -13.78 -15.00
C ASN A 237 -20.03 -12.32 -14.85
N THR A 238 -21.20 -12.00 -15.43
CA THR A 238 -21.77 -10.64 -15.44
C THR A 238 -22.21 -10.17 -14.06
N GLU A 239 -22.63 -11.08 -13.19
CA GLU A 239 -23.01 -10.78 -11.81
C GLU A 239 -21.80 -10.28 -11.01
N PHE A 240 -20.67 -10.99 -11.09
CA PHE A 240 -19.42 -10.54 -10.50
C PHE A 240 -18.97 -9.19 -11.08
N ALA A 241 -19.08 -9.00 -12.41
CA ALA A 241 -18.75 -7.73 -13.05
C ALA A 241 -19.58 -6.56 -12.48
N GLN A 242 -20.89 -6.75 -12.31
CA GLN A 242 -21.77 -5.74 -11.73
C GLN A 242 -21.44 -5.47 -10.26
N GLU A 243 -21.16 -6.51 -9.47
CA GLU A 243 -20.80 -6.37 -8.05
C GLU A 243 -19.52 -5.53 -7.90
N VAL A 244 -18.46 -5.81 -8.66
CA VAL A 244 -17.20 -5.06 -8.53
C VAL A 244 -17.27 -3.65 -9.09
N MET A 245 -18.17 -3.39 -10.05
CA MET A 245 -18.41 -2.04 -10.59
C MET A 245 -19.21 -1.17 -9.63
N ASN A 246 -20.21 -1.75 -8.94
CA ASN A 246 -21.08 -1.02 -8.03
C ASN A 246 -20.49 -0.92 -6.61
N HIS A 247 -19.70 -1.92 -6.20
CA HIS A 247 -19.18 -2.10 -4.85
C HIS A 247 -17.72 -2.58 -4.88
N ALA A 248 -16.80 -1.68 -5.28
CA ALA A 248 -15.39 -2.00 -5.43
C ALA A 248 -14.74 -2.56 -4.15
N GLU A 249 -15.20 -2.11 -2.98
CA GLU A 249 -14.77 -2.58 -1.66
C GLU A 249 -15.00 -4.08 -1.42
N ARG A 250 -16.00 -4.66 -2.10
CA ARG A 250 -16.40 -6.07 -1.96
C ARG A 250 -15.62 -6.99 -2.89
N GLY A 251 -15.09 -6.45 -3.99
CA GLY A 251 -14.58 -7.24 -5.10
C GLY A 251 -13.50 -8.26 -4.73
N PHE A 252 -12.67 -7.98 -3.73
CA PHE A 252 -11.67 -8.94 -3.25
C PHE A 252 -12.32 -10.21 -2.66
N TYR A 253 -13.30 -10.06 -1.78
CA TYR A 253 -13.99 -11.20 -1.17
C TYR A 253 -14.95 -11.85 -2.16
N SER A 254 -15.63 -11.07 -3.02
CA SER A 254 -16.48 -11.61 -4.08
C SER A 254 -15.68 -12.45 -5.09
N LEU A 255 -14.41 -12.10 -5.32
CA LEU A 255 -13.50 -12.92 -6.12
C LEU A 255 -13.16 -14.21 -5.39
N LEU A 256 -12.79 -14.15 -4.11
CA LEU A 256 -12.49 -15.35 -3.30
C LEU A 256 -13.69 -16.30 -3.22
N ALA A 257 -14.93 -15.79 -3.30
CA ALA A 257 -16.14 -16.60 -3.34
C ALA A 257 -16.27 -17.46 -4.62
N GLN A 258 -15.52 -17.13 -5.68
CA GLN A 258 -15.44 -17.94 -6.90
C GLN A 258 -14.53 -19.17 -6.75
N TYR A 259 -13.81 -19.29 -5.63
CA TYR A 259 -12.85 -20.36 -5.36
C TYR A 259 -13.38 -21.34 -4.30
N PRO A 260 -12.91 -22.61 -4.28
CA PRO A 260 -13.27 -23.55 -3.23
C PRO A 260 -12.82 -23.05 -1.86
N ALA A 261 -13.40 -23.59 -0.78
CA ALA A 261 -13.02 -23.22 0.60
C ALA A 261 -13.10 -21.70 0.90
N PHE A 262 -14.07 -20.99 0.31
CA PHE A 262 -14.27 -19.55 0.50
C PHE A 262 -14.17 -19.08 1.97
N LYS A 263 -14.81 -19.79 2.92
CA LYS A 263 -14.74 -19.43 4.34
C LYS A 263 -13.30 -19.40 4.88
N LEU A 264 -12.45 -20.34 4.44
CA LEU A 264 -11.05 -20.39 4.83
C LEU A 264 -10.28 -19.22 4.21
N SER A 265 -10.36 -19.04 2.89
CA SER A 265 -9.65 -17.96 2.20
C SER A 265 -10.11 -16.57 2.66
N ALA A 266 -11.41 -16.37 2.90
CA ALA A 266 -11.99 -15.14 3.43
C ALA A 266 -11.54 -14.88 4.88
N SER A 267 -11.37 -15.94 5.70
CA SER A 267 -10.83 -15.81 7.05
C SER A 267 -9.37 -15.38 7.01
N VAL A 268 -8.54 -16.03 6.17
CA VAL A 268 -7.13 -15.63 5.98
C VAL A 268 -7.03 -14.19 5.46
N ALA A 269 -7.87 -13.82 4.47
CA ALA A 269 -7.97 -12.46 3.95
C ALA A 269 -8.34 -11.44 5.03
N THR A 270 -9.36 -11.72 5.84
CA THR A 270 -9.80 -10.82 6.92
C THR A 270 -8.71 -10.65 7.97
N ILE A 271 -8.06 -11.74 8.39
CA ILE A 271 -6.95 -11.68 9.36
C ILE A 271 -5.79 -10.88 8.77
N THR A 272 -5.41 -11.16 7.52
CA THR A 272 -4.33 -10.44 6.81
C THR A 272 -4.63 -8.94 6.72
N GLY A 273 -5.87 -8.59 6.35
CA GLY A 273 -6.34 -7.20 6.29
C GLY A 273 -6.32 -6.52 7.67
N MET A 274 -6.77 -7.21 8.73
CA MET A 274 -6.74 -6.67 10.09
C MET A 274 -5.30 -6.44 10.57
N LEU A 275 -4.39 -7.38 10.29
CA LEU A 275 -2.98 -7.21 10.64
C LEU A 275 -2.35 -6.03 9.88
N PHE A 276 -2.59 -5.89 8.57
CA PHE A 276 -2.14 -4.70 7.84
C PHE A 276 -2.73 -3.41 8.40
N TYR A 277 -4.01 -3.42 8.75
CA TYR A 277 -4.70 -2.27 9.32
C TYR A 277 -4.07 -1.83 10.65
N VAL A 278 -3.90 -2.77 11.58
CA VAL A 278 -3.33 -2.51 12.91
C VAL A 278 -1.85 -2.12 12.80
N THR A 279 -1.06 -2.82 12.00
CA THR A 279 0.37 -2.49 11.83
C THR A 279 0.60 -1.14 11.16
N SER A 280 -0.27 -0.74 10.22
CA SER A 280 -0.22 0.60 9.62
C SER A 280 -0.61 1.70 10.60
N ALA A 281 -1.54 1.42 11.54
CA ALA A 281 -1.86 2.35 12.61
C ALA A 281 -0.71 2.46 13.64
N LEU A 282 -0.03 1.35 13.93
CA LEU A 282 1.12 1.31 14.83
C LEU A 282 2.32 2.08 14.33
N SER A 283 2.48 2.15 13.01
CA SER A 283 3.61 2.84 12.39
C SER A 283 3.56 4.37 12.58
N LEU A 284 2.52 4.92 13.22
CA LEU A 284 2.41 6.35 13.59
C LEU A 284 3.43 6.82 14.65
N ASN A 285 4.16 5.91 15.30
CA ASN A 285 5.19 6.21 16.32
C ASN A 285 6.59 5.73 15.89
#